data_AF-A0A9Q0RFU9-F1
#
_entry.id   AF-A0A9Q0RFU9-F1
#
_cell.length_a   1.000
_cell.length_b   1.000
_cell.length_c   1.000
_cell.angle_alpha   90.00
_cell.angle_beta   90.00
_cell.angle_gamma   90.00
#
_symmetry.space_group_name_H-M   'P 1'
#
loop_
_entity.id
_entity.type
_entity.pdbx_description
1 polymer ?
#
loop_
_entity_poly.entity_id
_entity_poly.type
_entity_poly.pdbx_seq_one_letter_code
_entity_poly.pdbx_strand_id
1 'polypeptide(L)'
;MASHTNRLSREDFHKQKELEQARKDGTAAPEKDEDGAEINPHIPQYIAQAPWYLSSGRPSLRHQRLNKPQQTGVSLDQWYKRGKTTTQATKYRKGACENCGAMTHSTKDCTERPRKRGAKWTGSDIKPDEYLQAFDLDYDSKRDRWNGYDPKYHSEVIRKFELLEDERKKIREKELKEKVENSVVDSPNVDEDLEDGKVVPFQKLDVKTRTTVRDLRIRKTLLNIY
;
A
#
# COMPACT_ATOMS: atom_id res chain seq x y z
N MET A 1 24.89 33.25 -32.04
CA MET A 1 25.67 33.05 -30.80
C MET A 1 25.71 34.39 -30.05
N ALA A 2 24.66 34.74 -29.31
CA ALA A 2 24.60 36.00 -28.58
C ALA A 2 25.21 35.80 -27.19
N SER A 3 26.19 36.63 -26.83
CA SER A 3 26.95 36.55 -25.59
C SER A 3 26.09 36.91 -24.38
N HIS A 4 25.86 35.94 -23.48
CA HIS A 4 25.25 36.17 -22.18
C HIS A 4 26.25 36.82 -21.21
N THR A 5 26.28 38.15 -21.14
CA THR A 5 26.76 38.87 -19.96
C THR A 5 25.98 40.16 -19.78
N ASN A 6 24.72 40.06 -19.34
CA ASN A 6 24.01 41.24 -18.84
C ASN A 6 24.45 41.45 -17.38
N ARG A 7 25.49 42.26 -17.17
CA ARG A 7 25.88 42.68 -15.81
C ARG A 7 24.83 43.69 -15.34
N LEU A 8 24.03 43.34 -14.35
CA LEU A 8 23.11 44.29 -13.74
C LEU A 8 23.89 45.51 -13.22
N SER A 9 23.33 46.70 -13.43
CA SER A 9 23.86 47.92 -12.80
C SER A 9 23.80 47.77 -11.28
N ARG A 10 24.74 48.39 -10.56
CA ARG A 10 24.78 48.37 -9.10
C ARG A 10 23.46 48.87 -8.49
N GLU A 11 22.83 49.86 -9.12
CA GLU A 11 21.55 50.40 -8.71
C GLU A 11 20.40 49.39 -8.88
N ASP A 12 20.39 48.62 -9.96
CA ASP A 12 19.36 47.60 -10.21
C ASP A 12 19.48 46.43 -9.23
N PHE A 13 20.70 46.04 -8.88
CA PHE A 13 20.95 45.03 -7.86
C PHE A 13 20.46 45.47 -6.46
N HIS A 14 20.69 46.72 -6.08
CA HIS A 14 20.18 47.27 -4.83
C HIS A 14 18.64 47.29 -4.80
N LYS A 15 18.00 47.72 -5.90
CA LYS A 15 16.53 47.72 -6.03
C LYS A 15 15.93 46.31 -5.95
N GLN A 16 16.55 45.31 -6.58
CA GLN A 16 16.10 43.92 -6.50
C GLN A 16 16.18 43.38 -5.08
N LYS A 17 17.27 43.66 -4.36
CA LYS A 17 17.44 43.23 -2.98
C LYS A 17 16.45 43.89 -2.02
N GLU A 18 16.18 45.19 -2.20
CA GLU A 18 15.18 45.92 -1.42
C GLU A 18 13.76 45.40 -1.68
N LEU A 19 13.44 45.08 -2.94
CA LEU A 19 12.15 44.47 -3.32
C LEU A 19 12.00 43.06 -2.71
N GLU A 20 13.07 42.26 -2.71
CA GLU A 20 13.08 40.95 -2.06
C GLU A 20 12.89 41.06 -0.54
N GLN A 21 13.52 42.05 0.12
CA GLN A 21 13.30 42.34 1.53
C GLN A 21 11.87 42.78 1.81
N ALA A 22 11.32 43.71 1.02
CA ALA A 22 9.93 44.15 1.16
C ALA A 22 8.92 43.00 0.94
N ARG A 23 9.24 42.05 0.06
CA ARG A 23 8.45 40.81 -0.13
C ARG A 23 8.54 39.89 1.07
N LYS A 24 9.75 39.74 1.63
CA LYS A 24 10.00 38.92 2.83
C LYS A 24 9.33 39.49 4.08
N ASP A 25 9.23 40.81 4.15
CA ASP A 25 8.56 41.55 5.22
C ASP A 25 7.04 41.67 4.99
N GLY A 26 6.50 41.10 3.92
CA GLY A 26 5.06 41.09 3.60
C GLY A 26 4.50 42.45 3.13
N THR A 27 5.36 43.43 2.88
CA THR A 27 4.99 44.78 2.42
C THR A 27 4.75 44.82 0.91
N ALA A 28 5.43 43.96 0.14
CA ALA A 28 5.28 43.84 -1.30
C ALA A 28 4.66 42.49 -1.69
N ALA A 29 3.87 42.48 -2.77
CA ALA A 29 3.24 41.25 -3.28
C ALA A 29 4.30 40.22 -3.75
N PRO A 30 4.08 38.92 -3.52
CA PRO A 30 4.99 37.86 -3.92
C PRO A 30 5.15 37.79 -5.45
N GLU A 31 6.22 37.15 -5.90
CA GLU A 31 6.44 36.92 -7.32
C GLU A 31 5.48 35.86 -7.84
N LYS A 32 4.89 36.06 -9.01
CA LYS A 32 4.03 35.05 -9.64
C LYS A 32 4.84 34.26 -10.65
N ASP A 33 4.69 32.95 -10.63
CA ASP A 33 5.29 32.06 -11.61
C ASP A 33 4.55 32.09 -12.95
N GLU A 34 5.01 31.27 -13.91
CA GLU A 34 4.39 31.13 -15.23
C GLU A 34 2.96 30.56 -15.19
N ASP A 35 2.64 29.79 -14.15
CA ASP A 35 1.35 29.14 -13.93
C ASP A 35 0.39 30.04 -13.10
N GLY A 36 0.85 31.22 -12.69
CA GLY A 36 0.12 32.19 -11.87
C GLY A 36 0.14 31.91 -10.36
N ALA A 37 0.90 30.92 -9.90
CA ALA A 37 1.11 30.61 -8.50
C ALA A 37 2.14 31.55 -7.86
N GLU A 38 1.89 31.92 -6.61
CA GLU A 38 2.77 32.81 -5.86
C GLU A 38 3.99 32.05 -5.32
N ILE A 39 5.18 32.56 -5.64
CA ILE A 39 6.45 32.06 -5.14
C ILE A 39 6.66 32.65 -3.75
N ASN A 40 6.79 31.78 -2.75
CA ASN A 40 7.05 32.19 -1.37
C ASN A 40 8.38 32.98 -1.29
N PRO A 41 8.34 34.25 -0.83
CA PRO A 41 9.54 35.11 -0.71
C PRO A 41 10.61 34.60 0.27
N HIS A 42 10.29 33.65 1.13
CA HIS A 42 11.24 33.05 2.08
C HIS A 42 12.04 31.87 1.48
N ILE A 43 11.73 31.44 0.24
CA ILE A 43 12.53 30.43 -0.45
C ILE A 43 13.88 31.08 -0.83
N PRO A 44 15.02 30.53 -0.39
CA PRO A 44 16.31 31.14 -0.70
C PRO A 44 16.58 31.13 -2.21
N GLN A 45 17.29 32.17 -2.68
CA GLN A 45 17.54 32.43 -4.09
C GLN A 45 18.09 31.21 -4.86
N TYR A 46 18.97 30.41 -4.27
CA TYR A 46 19.57 29.23 -4.93
C TYR A 46 18.57 28.08 -5.18
N ILE A 47 17.43 28.04 -4.48
CA ILE A 47 16.34 27.09 -4.72
C ILE A 47 15.35 27.68 -5.74
N ALA A 48 15.01 28.96 -5.59
CA ALA A 48 14.04 29.65 -6.42
C ALA A 48 14.53 29.89 -7.86
N GLN A 49 15.82 30.19 -8.05
CA GLN A 49 16.39 30.44 -9.37
C GLN A 49 16.63 29.12 -10.12
N ALA A 50 15.93 28.95 -11.24
CA ALA A 50 16.15 27.80 -12.11
C ALA A 50 17.56 27.85 -12.73
N PRO A 51 18.29 26.72 -12.77
CA PRO A 51 19.56 26.63 -13.49
C PRO A 51 19.39 26.94 -14.99
N TRP A 52 20.45 27.46 -15.63
CA TRP A 52 20.42 27.89 -17.04
C TRP A 52 19.92 26.82 -18.03
N TYR A 53 20.14 25.53 -17.74
CA TYR A 53 19.73 24.41 -18.59
C TYR A 53 18.25 24.01 -18.44
N LEU A 54 17.55 24.55 -17.44
CA LEU A 54 16.11 24.39 -17.19
C LEU A 54 15.35 25.72 -17.17
N SER A 55 16.05 26.86 -17.26
CA SER A 55 15.44 28.19 -17.14
C SER A 55 14.67 28.58 -18.39
N SER A 56 13.40 28.93 -18.23
CA SER A 56 12.56 29.56 -19.25
C SER A 56 12.70 31.09 -19.31
N GLY A 57 13.62 31.66 -18.52
CA GLY A 57 13.82 33.11 -18.39
C GLY A 57 12.80 33.80 -17.47
N ARG A 58 11.86 33.06 -16.89
CA ARG A 58 10.90 33.56 -15.89
C ARG A 58 11.12 32.87 -14.53
N PRO A 59 10.79 33.54 -13.42
CA PRO A 59 10.79 32.93 -12.09
C PRO A 59 9.81 31.74 -12.07
N SER A 60 10.30 30.54 -11.76
CA SER A 60 9.45 29.36 -11.61
C SER A 60 10.10 28.35 -10.68
N LEU A 61 9.27 27.56 -9.99
CA LEU A 61 9.72 26.44 -9.14
C LEU A 61 9.55 25.08 -9.84
N ARG A 62 9.36 25.10 -11.18
CA ARG A 62 9.10 23.90 -11.98
C ARG A 62 10.28 22.94 -11.98
N HIS A 63 11.52 23.44 -11.92
CA HIS A 63 12.73 22.61 -11.85
C HIS A 63 12.85 21.82 -10.54
N GLN A 64 12.15 22.25 -9.48
CA GLN A 64 12.09 21.52 -8.21
C GLN A 64 10.98 20.46 -8.20
N ARG A 65 10.03 20.53 -9.14
CA ARG A 65 8.99 19.51 -9.29
C ARG A 65 9.58 18.25 -9.92
N LEU A 66 8.99 17.11 -9.59
CA LEU A 66 9.42 15.83 -10.14
C LEU A 66 9.14 15.81 -11.66
N ASN A 67 10.20 15.89 -12.48
CA ASN A 67 10.12 16.06 -13.94
C ASN A 67 9.40 14.91 -14.66
N LYS A 68 9.42 13.71 -14.09
CA LYS A 68 8.63 12.56 -14.51
C LYS A 68 8.18 11.84 -13.25
N PRO A 69 6.87 11.53 -13.06
CA PRO A 69 6.51 10.55 -12.06
C PRO A 69 7.30 9.29 -12.40
N GLN A 70 8.17 8.86 -11.48
CA GLN A 70 8.74 7.54 -11.57
C GLN A 70 7.54 6.60 -11.59
N GLN A 71 7.22 6.01 -12.74
CA GLN A 71 6.35 4.84 -12.81
C GLN A 71 7.17 3.66 -12.26
N THR A 72 7.60 3.79 -11.01
CA THR A 72 8.27 2.75 -10.26
C THR A 72 7.16 1.96 -9.60
N GLY A 73 7.09 0.68 -9.96
CA GLY A 73 6.09 -0.22 -9.44
C GLY A 73 5.18 -0.77 -10.53
N VAL A 74 5.26 -2.08 -10.70
CA VAL A 74 4.18 -2.87 -11.28
C VAL A 74 2.92 -2.68 -10.42
N SER A 75 1.73 -2.70 -11.03
CA SER A 75 0.46 -2.59 -10.28
C SER A 75 0.39 -3.62 -9.16
N LEU A 76 -0.26 -3.26 -8.04
CA LEU A 76 -0.39 -4.11 -6.85
C LEU A 76 -1.00 -5.49 -7.17
N ASP A 77 -1.85 -5.56 -8.20
CA ASP A 77 -2.52 -6.80 -8.62
C ASP A 77 -1.65 -7.71 -9.52
N GLN A 78 -0.50 -7.21 -9.97
CA GLN A 78 0.33 -7.90 -10.94
C GLN A 78 1.50 -8.61 -10.25
N TRP A 79 1.36 -9.94 -10.13
CA TRP A 79 2.39 -10.82 -9.58
C TRP A 79 2.76 -11.95 -10.55
N TYR A 80 3.83 -12.70 -10.24
CA TYR A 80 4.25 -13.87 -10.99
C TYR A 80 3.12 -14.91 -11.08
N LYS A 81 2.78 -15.30 -12.31
CA LYS A 81 1.78 -16.35 -12.58
C LYS A 81 2.37 -17.73 -12.28
N ARG A 82 2.22 -18.19 -11.05
CA ARG A 82 2.70 -19.50 -10.60
C ARG A 82 1.90 -20.62 -11.27
N GLY A 83 2.59 -21.71 -11.65
CA GLY A 83 1.97 -22.90 -12.24
C GLY A 83 1.39 -22.70 -13.65
N LYS A 84 1.51 -21.50 -14.24
CA LYS A 84 1.07 -21.26 -15.61
C LYS A 84 2.11 -21.80 -16.58
N THR A 85 1.68 -22.77 -17.38
CA THR A 85 2.48 -23.35 -18.46
C THR A 85 2.05 -22.76 -19.79
N THR A 86 2.95 -22.81 -20.77
CA THR A 86 2.69 -22.38 -22.14
C THR A 86 2.38 -23.61 -22.99
N THR A 87 3.26 -23.96 -23.92
CA THR A 87 3.01 -25.04 -24.88
C THR A 87 3.72 -26.33 -24.47
N GLN A 88 3.06 -27.46 -24.67
CA GLN A 88 3.67 -28.78 -24.50
C GLN A 88 4.18 -29.28 -25.85
N ALA A 89 5.47 -29.56 -25.92
CA ALA A 89 6.07 -30.19 -27.10
C ALA A 89 5.81 -31.70 -27.08
N THR A 90 5.56 -32.30 -28.25
CA THR A 90 5.41 -33.76 -28.41
C THR A 90 6.73 -34.48 -28.66
N LYS A 91 7.78 -33.73 -29.05
CA LYS A 91 9.12 -34.25 -29.32
C LYS A 91 10.17 -33.41 -28.62
N TYR A 92 11.29 -34.05 -28.27
CA TYR A 92 12.42 -33.38 -27.63
C TYR A 92 13.03 -32.33 -28.57
N ARG A 93 13.24 -31.12 -28.05
CA ARG A 93 13.85 -30.00 -28.77
C ARG A 93 15.32 -29.84 -28.34
N LYS A 94 16.19 -29.50 -29.29
CA LYS A 94 17.60 -29.23 -28.99
C LYS A 94 17.70 -28.01 -28.07
N GLY A 95 18.45 -28.15 -26.98
CA GLY A 95 18.57 -27.10 -25.95
C GLY A 95 17.57 -27.22 -24.80
N ALA A 96 16.61 -28.16 -24.88
CA ALA A 96 15.69 -28.43 -23.79
C ALA A 96 16.40 -29.23 -22.68
N CYS A 97 15.88 -29.12 -21.46
CA CYS A 97 16.29 -29.90 -20.32
C CYS A 97 16.31 -31.40 -20.67
N GLU A 98 17.45 -32.05 -20.50
CA GLU A 98 17.64 -33.46 -20.87
C GLU A 98 16.78 -34.40 -20.02
N ASN A 99 16.36 -33.97 -18.82
CA ASN A 99 15.52 -34.74 -17.90
C ASN A 99 14.02 -34.69 -18.31
N CYS A 100 13.42 -33.49 -18.33
CA CYS A 100 11.97 -33.32 -18.51
C CYS A 100 11.55 -32.84 -19.91
N GLY A 101 12.46 -32.29 -20.71
CA GLY A 101 12.17 -31.80 -22.07
C GLY A 101 11.61 -30.39 -22.18
N ALA A 102 11.51 -29.64 -21.08
CA ALA A 102 11.15 -28.21 -21.10
C ALA A 102 12.34 -27.34 -21.55
N MET A 103 12.08 -26.24 -22.26
CA MET A 103 13.11 -25.29 -22.75
C MET A 103 13.44 -24.17 -21.76
N THR A 104 12.71 -24.04 -20.66
CA THR A 104 12.80 -22.88 -19.76
C THR A 104 13.93 -22.95 -18.75
N HIS A 105 14.45 -24.15 -18.47
CA HIS A 105 15.47 -24.38 -17.45
C HIS A 105 16.50 -25.43 -17.86
N SER A 106 17.62 -25.46 -17.14
CA SER A 106 18.71 -26.43 -17.32
C SER A 106 18.41 -27.76 -16.63
N THR A 107 19.17 -28.81 -16.93
CA THR A 107 19.01 -30.12 -16.24
C THR A 107 19.24 -30.05 -14.73
N LYS A 108 20.10 -29.14 -14.27
CA LYS A 108 20.44 -28.97 -12.85
C LYS A 108 19.32 -28.30 -12.07
N ASP A 109 18.61 -27.38 -12.72
CA ASP A 109 17.52 -26.60 -12.12
C ASP A 109 16.15 -27.25 -12.36
N CYS A 110 16.14 -28.50 -12.81
CA CYS A 110 14.92 -29.22 -13.14
C CYS A 110 14.13 -29.54 -11.85
N THR A 111 12.87 -29.10 -11.82
CA THR A 111 11.93 -29.34 -10.71
C THR A 111 11.36 -30.75 -10.71
N GLU A 112 11.49 -31.46 -11.84
CA GLU A 112 11.02 -32.84 -11.99
C GLU A 112 12.06 -33.82 -11.45
N ARG A 113 11.56 -34.94 -10.91
CA ARG A 113 12.42 -36.00 -10.39
C ARG A 113 13.49 -36.42 -11.43
N PRO A 114 14.78 -36.47 -11.06
CA PRO A 114 15.84 -36.94 -11.95
C PRO A 114 15.55 -38.35 -12.46
N ARG A 115 15.46 -38.52 -13.78
CA ARG A 115 15.20 -39.81 -14.44
C ARG A 115 16.52 -40.51 -14.76
N LYS A 116 16.54 -41.85 -14.70
CA LYS A 116 17.70 -42.67 -15.13
C LYS A 116 17.98 -42.53 -16.63
N ARG A 117 16.92 -42.46 -17.44
CA ARG A 117 16.96 -42.07 -18.85
C ARG A 117 16.01 -40.90 -19.02
N GLY A 118 16.56 -39.72 -19.28
CA GLY A 118 15.80 -38.49 -19.47
C GLY A 118 15.08 -38.40 -20.82
N ALA A 119 14.20 -37.39 -20.93
CA ALA A 119 13.41 -37.11 -22.13
C ALA A 119 14.25 -36.93 -23.41
N LYS A 120 15.54 -36.56 -23.30
CA LYS A 120 16.46 -36.46 -24.44
C LYS A 120 16.62 -37.78 -25.20
N TRP A 121 16.64 -38.91 -24.49
CA TRP A 121 16.86 -40.24 -25.10
C TRP A 121 15.57 -41.03 -25.29
N THR A 122 14.58 -40.85 -24.41
CA THR A 122 13.32 -41.60 -24.48
C THR A 122 12.24 -40.89 -25.29
N GLY A 123 12.31 -39.56 -25.43
CA GLY A 123 11.27 -38.75 -26.07
C GLY A 123 9.90 -38.82 -25.38
N SER A 124 9.84 -39.42 -24.19
CA SER A 124 8.60 -39.68 -23.45
C SER A 124 8.40 -38.70 -22.29
N ASP A 125 7.14 -38.45 -21.95
CA ASP A 125 6.72 -37.57 -20.85
C ASP A 125 7.38 -36.19 -20.87
N ILE A 126 7.27 -35.50 -22.01
CA ILE A 126 7.78 -34.15 -22.20
C ILE A 126 6.90 -33.18 -21.44
N LYS A 127 7.50 -32.41 -20.54
CA LYS A 127 6.79 -31.43 -19.73
C LYS A 127 6.57 -30.14 -20.53
N PRO A 128 5.47 -29.41 -20.25
CA PRO A 128 5.21 -28.14 -20.90
C PRO A 128 6.20 -27.07 -20.45
N ASP A 129 6.43 -26.08 -21.31
CA ASP A 129 7.32 -24.95 -21.00
C ASP A 129 6.68 -24.01 -19.97
N GLU A 130 7.49 -23.51 -19.03
CA GLU A 130 7.06 -22.55 -18.00
C GLU A 130 6.84 -21.15 -18.60
N TYR A 131 5.95 -20.35 -17.99
CA TYR A 131 5.75 -18.96 -18.41
C TYR A 131 6.69 -18.00 -17.66
N LEU A 132 7.77 -17.59 -18.33
CA LEU A 132 8.76 -16.66 -17.78
C LEU A 132 8.22 -15.22 -17.80
N GLN A 133 8.24 -14.56 -16.64
CA GLN A 133 7.87 -13.15 -16.45
C GLN A 133 9.01 -12.43 -15.74
N ALA A 134 9.27 -11.18 -16.11
CA ALA A 134 10.20 -10.29 -15.42
C ALA A 134 9.45 -9.04 -14.94
N PHE A 135 9.68 -8.66 -13.69
CA PHE A 135 9.05 -7.52 -13.04
C PHE A 135 10.08 -6.66 -12.31
N ASP A 136 10.06 -5.36 -12.60
CA ASP A 136 10.83 -4.36 -11.86
C ASP A 136 9.98 -3.82 -10.71
N LEU A 137 10.16 -4.44 -9.55
CA LEU A 137 9.40 -4.16 -8.33
C LEU A 137 10.20 -3.27 -7.36
N ASP A 138 9.46 -2.46 -6.62
CA ASP A 138 10.00 -1.62 -5.55
C ASP A 138 10.40 -2.44 -4.31
N TYR A 139 11.06 -1.80 -3.34
CA TYR A 139 11.53 -2.47 -2.12
C TYR A 139 10.39 -3.11 -1.32
N ASP A 140 9.29 -2.36 -1.15
CA ASP A 140 8.11 -2.81 -0.41
C ASP A 140 7.35 -3.88 -1.21
N SER A 141 7.13 -3.64 -2.51
CA SER A 141 6.48 -4.61 -3.40
C SER A 141 7.22 -5.95 -3.47
N LYS A 142 8.56 -5.98 -3.36
CA LYS A 142 9.33 -7.24 -3.29
C LYS A 142 9.12 -8.00 -1.98
N ARG A 143 8.79 -7.30 -0.90
CA ARG A 143 8.72 -7.82 0.48
C ARG A 143 7.31 -7.98 1.00
N ASP A 144 6.31 -7.53 0.24
CA ASP A 144 4.93 -7.72 0.60
C ASP A 144 4.64 -9.21 0.77
N ARG A 145 4.21 -9.56 1.97
CA ARG A 145 3.87 -10.91 2.38
C ARG A 145 2.64 -11.43 1.63
N TRP A 146 1.78 -10.52 1.18
CA TRP A 146 0.51 -10.83 0.52
C TRP A 146 0.59 -10.76 -1.02
N ASN A 147 1.81 -10.74 -1.58
CA ASN A 147 2.03 -10.81 -3.02
C ASN A 147 1.36 -12.04 -3.67
N GLY A 148 0.49 -11.80 -4.64
CA GLY A 148 -0.26 -12.85 -5.36
C GLY A 148 -1.42 -13.45 -4.56
N TYR A 149 -1.92 -12.74 -3.55
CA TYR A 149 -3.13 -13.12 -2.83
C TYR A 149 -4.36 -13.05 -3.74
N ASP A 150 -5.10 -14.15 -3.88
CA ASP A 150 -6.41 -14.14 -4.56
C ASP A 150 -7.50 -13.72 -3.57
N PRO A 151 -8.23 -12.61 -3.82
CA PRO A 151 -9.32 -12.15 -2.96
C PRO A 151 -10.40 -13.20 -2.68
N LYS A 152 -10.56 -14.20 -3.56
CA LYS A 152 -11.52 -15.30 -3.35
C LYS A 152 -11.22 -16.12 -2.10
N TYR A 153 -9.96 -16.27 -1.71
CA TYR A 153 -9.60 -17.01 -0.48
C TYR A 153 -10.13 -16.32 0.79
N HIS A 154 -10.40 -15.00 0.75
CA HIS A 154 -10.98 -14.30 1.88
C HIS A 154 -12.41 -14.79 2.21
N SER A 155 -13.14 -15.31 1.22
CA SER A 155 -14.47 -15.87 1.44
C SER A 155 -14.48 -17.04 2.43
N GLU A 156 -13.41 -17.84 2.48
CA GLU A 156 -13.28 -18.93 3.46
C GLU A 156 -13.14 -18.41 4.90
N VAL A 157 -12.50 -17.25 5.07
CA VAL A 157 -12.36 -16.60 6.37
C VAL A 157 -13.73 -16.11 6.83
N ILE A 158 -14.49 -15.46 5.94
CA ILE A 158 -15.87 -15.03 6.22
C ILE A 158 -16.71 -16.24 6.65
N ARG A 159 -16.67 -17.34 5.88
CA ARG A 159 -17.40 -18.58 6.21
C ARG A 159 -17.03 -19.13 7.59
N LYS A 160 -15.76 -19.08 7.99
CA LYS A 160 -15.33 -19.51 9.33
C LYS A 160 -15.94 -18.64 10.43
N PHE A 161 -16.00 -17.32 10.21
CA PHE A 161 -16.64 -16.41 11.16
C PHE A 161 -18.15 -16.64 11.25
N GLU A 162 -18.84 -16.84 10.14
CA GLU A 162 -20.27 -17.17 10.12
C GLU A 162 -20.57 -18.42 10.96
N LEU A 163 -19.79 -19.49 10.77
CA LEU A 163 -19.94 -20.72 11.58
C LEU A 163 -19.72 -20.47 13.08
N LEU A 164 -18.71 -19.65 13.43
CA LEU A 164 -18.44 -19.29 14.82
C LEU A 164 -19.58 -18.44 15.43
N GLU A 165 -20.21 -17.56 14.64
CA GLU A 165 -21.34 -16.77 15.09
C GLU A 165 -22.59 -17.63 15.30
N ASP A 166 -22.85 -18.58 14.42
CA ASP A 166 -23.93 -19.56 14.57
C ASP A 166 -23.76 -20.42 15.83
N GLU A 167 -22.54 -20.87 16.10
CA GLU A 167 -22.23 -21.61 17.33
C GLU A 167 -22.40 -20.74 18.58
N ARG A 168 -21.91 -19.49 18.57
CA ARG A 168 -22.12 -18.53 19.66
C ARG A 168 -23.61 -18.26 19.91
N LYS A 169 -24.41 -18.17 18.85
CA LYS A 169 -25.86 -18.00 18.94
C LYS A 169 -26.52 -19.22 19.60
N LYS A 170 -26.16 -20.44 19.17
CA LYS A 170 -26.65 -21.69 19.77
C LYS A 170 -26.28 -21.81 21.26
N ILE A 171 -25.06 -21.42 21.64
CA ILE A 171 -24.63 -21.40 23.05
C ILE A 171 -25.49 -20.42 23.84
N ARG A 172 -25.66 -19.19 23.35
CA ARG A 172 -26.50 -18.17 24.02
C ARG A 172 -27.95 -18.60 24.16
N GLU A 173 -28.51 -19.28 23.14
CA GLU A 173 -29.86 -19.83 23.20
C GLU A 173 -29.99 -20.96 24.24
N LYS A 174 -28.98 -21.84 24.36
CA LYS A 174 -28.95 -22.88 25.41
C LYS A 174 -28.86 -22.27 26.80
N GLU A 175 -27.96 -21.31 27.01
CA GLU A 175 -27.84 -20.60 28.29
C GLU A 175 -29.14 -19.87 28.66
N LEU A 176 -29.83 -19.27 27.69
CA LEU A 176 -31.12 -18.62 27.94
C LEU A 176 -32.21 -19.63 28.30
N LYS A 177 -32.25 -20.79 27.63
CA LYS A 177 -33.20 -21.87 27.97
C LYS A 177 -32.95 -22.42 29.37
N GLU A 178 -31.70 -22.69 29.73
CA GLU A 178 -31.33 -23.15 31.08
C GLU A 178 -31.72 -22.12 32.15
N LYS A 179 -31.52 -20.82 31.88
CA LYS A 179 -31.97 -19.75 32.78
C LYS A 179 -33.49 -19.70 32.92
N VAL A 180 -34.23 -19.84 31.82
CA VAL A 180 -35.69 -19.86 31.84
C VAL A 180 -36.20 -21.09 32.59
N GLU A 181 -35.65 -22.27 32.34
CA GLU A 181 -36.03 -23.52 33.02
C GLU A 181 -35.74 -23.47 34.53
N ASN A 182 -34.58 -22.93 34.93
CA ASN A 182 -34.27 -22.68 36.34
C ASN A 182 -35.13 -21.57 36.97
N SER A 183 -35.69 -20.65 36.18
CA SER A 183 -36.60 -19.60 36.68
C SER A 183 -38.07 -20.04 36.77
N VAL A 184 -38.45 -21.17 36.17
CA VAL A 184 -39.83 -21.69 36.14
C VAL A 184 -40.17 -22.57 37.36
N VAL A 185 -39.20 -22.89 38.22
CA VAL A 185 -39.44 -23.59 39.51
C VAL A 185 -39.83 -22.66 40.68
N ASP A 186 -39.89 -21.35 40.48
CA ASP A 186 -40.56 -20.42 41.39
C ASP A 186 -41.79 -19.81 40.69
N SER A 187 -42.95 -19.91 41.33
CA SER A 187 -44.27 -19.52 40.81
C SER A 187 -44.44 -17.99 40.62
N PRO A 188 -45.52 -17.53 39.95
CA PRO A 188 -45.55 -16.32 39.12
C PRO A 188 -45.63 -15.01 39.91
N ASN A 189 -45.28 -13.93 39.19
CA ASN A 189 -45.58 -12.49 39.43
C ASN A 189 -44.53 -11.72 40.24
N VAL A 190 -43.75 -10.86 39.57
CA VAL A 190 -43.77 -9.39 39.76
C VAL A 190 -43.26 -8.74 38.46
N ASP A 191 -44.14 -8.07 37.73
CA ASP A 191 -43.78 -7.01 36.79
C ASP A 191 -43.18 -5.85 37.59
N GLU A 192 -41.89 -5.53 37.43
CA GLU A 192 -41.33 -4.20 37.71
C GLU A 192 -39.91 -4.08 37.11
N ASP A 193 -39.83 -3.32 36.02
CA ASP A 193 -38.71 -2.46 35.62
C ASP A 193 -37.35 -3.10 35.32
N LEU A 194 -37.25 -3.77 34.16
CA LEU A 194 -35.98 -3.92 33.45
C LEU A 194 -35.60 -2.58 32.80
N GLU A 195 -35.09 -1.66 33.63
CA GLU A 195 -34.47 -0.40 33.20
C GLU A 195 -33.41 -0.63 32.12
N ASP A 196 -33.56 0.15 31.07
CA ASP A 196 -32.66 0.35 29.94
C ASP A 196 -31.16 0.25 30.28
N GLY A 197 -30.48 -0.69 29.61
CA GLY A 197 -29.29 -0.34 28.80
C GLY A 197 -28.09 0.34 29.49
N LYS A 198 -27.84 0.14 30.79
CA LYS A 198 -26.59 0.59 31.42
C LYS A 198 -25.43 -0.33 31.02
N VAL A 199 -24.88 -0.10 29.83
CA VAL A 199 -23.54 -0.58 29.47
C VAL A 199 -22.53 0.11 30.39
N VAL A 200 -22.19 -0.54 31.51
CA VAL A 200 -21.10 -0.10 32.37
C VAL A 200 -19.82 0.00 31.52
N PRO A 201 -19.10 1.13 31.53
CA PRO A 201 -17.87 1.25 30.78
C PRO A 201 -16.87 0.24 31.34
N PHE A 202 -16.64 -0.83 30.59
CA PHE A 202 -15.66 -1.87 30.90
C PHE A 202 -14.27 -1.22 30.96
N GLN A 203 -13.88 -0.76 32.14
CA GLN A 203 -12.50 -0.37 32.43
C GLN A 203 -11.70 -1.67 32.45
N LYS A 204 -10.91 -1.89 31.40
CA LYS A 204 -9.92 -2.97 31.38
C LYS A 204 -8.93 -2.72 32.51
N LEU A 205 -9.07 -3.47 33.60
CA LEU A 205 -8.08 -3.53 34.68
C LEU A 205 -7.02 -4.53 34.26
N ASP A 206 -5.91 -4.06 33.69
CA ASP A 206 -4.75 -4.91 33.44
C ASP A 206 -4.08 -5.23 34.79
N VAL A 207 -4.30 -6.45 35.30
CA VAL A 207 -3.84 -6.89 36.64
C VAL A 207 -2.30 -6.82 36.79
N LYS A 208 -1.54 -6.77 35.68
CA LYS A 208 -0.07 -6.70 35.67
C LYS A 208 0.50 -5.28 35.70
N THR A 209 -0.28 -4.26 35.36
CA THR A 209 0.17 -2.87 35.34
C THR A 209 -0.85 -2.00 36.06
N ARG A 210 -0.47 -1.44 37.21
CA ARG A 210 -1.29 -0.53 38.03
C ARG A 210 -1.43 0.85 37.36
N THR A 211 -1.77 0.87 36.08
CA THR A 211 -2.00 2.07 35.26
C THR A 211 -3.32 1.91 34.54
N THR A 212 -4.31 2.73 34.91
CA THR A 212 -5.59 2.79 34.19
C THR A 212 -5.41 3.70 32.98
N VAL A 213 -5.10 3.11 31.82
CA VAL A 213 -5.09 3.86 30.55
C VAL A 213 -6.55 4.13 30.18
N ARG A 214 -7.03 5.33 30.49
CA ARG A 214 -8.36 5.80 30.04
C ARG A 214 -8.21 6.54 28.72
N ASP A 215 -8.96 6.13 27.71
CA ASP A 215 -9.09 6.91 26.49
C ASP A 215 -9.74 8.26 26.81
N LEU A 216 -8.95 9.33 26.75
CA LEU A 216 -9.37 10.69 27.11
C LEU A 216 -10.26 11.35 26.03
N ARG A 217 -10.34 10.75 24.84
CA ARG A 217 -11.20 11.24 23.77
C ARG A 217 -12.65 10.91 24.09
N ILE A 218 -13.44 11.96 24.31
CA ILE A 218 -14.89 11.83 24.51
C ILE A 218 -15.53 11.37 23.20
N ARG A 219 -16.04 10.13 23.17
CA ARG A 219 -16.66 9.55 21.95
C ARG A 219 -17.95 10.27 21.52
N LYS A 220 -18.62 10.96 22.44
CA LYS A 220 -19.89 11.67 22.20
C LYS A 220 -19.72 13.01 21.48
N THR A 221 -18.50 13.56 21.43
CA THR A 221 -18.22 14.82 20.73
C THR A 221 -17.64 14.55 19.36
N LEU A 222 -18.28 15.08 18.32
CA LEU A 222 -17.71 15.10 16.96
C LEU A 222 -16.52 16.07 16.92
N LEU A 223 -15.50 15.74 16.12
CA LEU A 223 -14.44 16.69 15.80
C LEU A 223 -15.04 17.76 14.90
N ASN A 224 -14.90 19.03 15.29
CA ASN A 224 -15.16 20.13 14.36
C ASN A 224 -14.08 20.09 13.29
N ILE A 225 -14.44 19.60 12.11
CA ILE A 225 -13.63 19.71 10.91
C ILE A 225 -13.91 21.11 10.37
N TYR A 226 -13.07 22.08 10.75
CA TYR A 226 -13.02 23.41 10.14
C TYR A 226 -12.16 23.37 8.89
#